data_AF-A0A7C4D3M0-F1
#
_entry.id   AF-A0A7C4D3M0-F1
#
_cell.length_a   1.000
_cell.length_b   1.000
_cell.length_c   1.000
_cell.angle_alpha   90.00
_cell.angle_beta   90.00
_cell.angle_gamma   90.00
#
_symmetry.space_group_name_H-M   'P 1'
#
loop_
_entity.id
_entity.type
_entity.pdbx_description
1 polymer ?
#
loop_
_entity_poly.entity_id
_entity_poly.type
_entity_poly.pdbx_seq_one_letter_code
_entity_poly.pdbx_strand_id
1 'polypeptide(L)'
;TLKSALLIGIQLAQTLLAAYEYAGVKAHNDVKPENVLFDSGGVVHLTDFHAARAIDVTVSRDRMPGTPYYSDFENVDERSDVKGLARTIADALVGLDWRNRGSPLEDIARIQSAELKELIYKACSPNRGERPSMKAFLSGLVAVYQESGGRSGTPRRR
;
A
#
# COMPACT_ATOMS: atom_id res chain seq x y z
N THR A 1 10.87 -10.92 -1.13
CA THR A 1 11.50 -10.61 -2.44
C THR A 1 10.69 -9.52 -3.13
N LEU A 2 11.22 -8.88 -4.19
CA LEU A 2 10.46 -7.90 -4.98
C LEU A 2 9.11 -8.43 -5.47
N LYS A 3 9.12 -9.64 -6.06
CA LYS A 3 7.91 -10.30 -6.57
C LYS A 3 6.87 -10.55 -5.49
N SER A 4 7.27 -11.06 -4.32
CA SER A 4 6.34 -11.30 -3.21
C SER A 4 5.69 -10.02 -2.72
N ALA A 5 6.45 -8.93 -2.54
CA ALA A 5 5.89 -7.65 -2.09
C ALA A 5 4.91 -7.05 -3.10
N LEU A 6 5.22 -7.16 -4.41
CA LEU A 6 4.31 -6.74 -5.47
C LEU A 6 3.02 -7.56 -5.48
N LEU A 7 3.10 -8.89 -5.33
CA LEU A 7 1.92 -9.77 -5.27
C LEU A 7 1.04 -9.47 -4.05
N ILE A 8 1.65 -9.19 -2.90
CA ILE A 8 0.92 -8.72 -1.70
C ILE A 8 0.21 -7.40 -2.00
N GLY A 9 0.95 -6.43 -2.54
CA GLY A 9 0.41 -5.12 -2.89
C GLY A 9 -0.75 -5.17 -3.88
N ILE A 10 -0.64 -6.03 -4.91
CA ILE A 10 -1.68 -6.23 -5.92
C ILE A 10 -2.96 -6.81 -5.29
N GLN A 11 -2.85 -7.87 -4.48
CA GLN A 11 -4.01 -8.48 -3.82
C GLN A 11 -4.70 -7.52 -2.85
N LEU A 12 -3.92 -6.74 -2.10
CA LEU A 12 -4.47 -5.73 -1.19
C LEU A 12 -5.17 -4.59 -1.94
N ALA A 13 -4.58 -4.09 -3.03
CA ALA A 13 -5.21 -3.06 -3.86
C ALA A 13 -6.52 -3.56 -4.50
N GLN A 14 -6.54 -4.81 -4.96
CA GLN A 14 -7.76 -5.46 -5.46
C GLN A 14 -8.83 -5.59 -4.37
N THR A 15 -8.43 -5.99 -3.16
CA THR A 15 -9.34 -6.08 -2.01
C THR A 15 -9.95 -4.73 -1.65
N LEU A 16 -9.14 -3.68 -1.62
CA LEU A 16 -9.59 -2.32 -1.33
C LEU A 16 -10.56 -1.81 -2.40
N LEU A 17 -10.24 -1.99 -3.68
CA LEU A 17 -11.17 -1.66 -4.78
C LEU A 17 -12.51 -2.40 -4.65
N ALA A 18 -12.48 -3.69 -4.36
CA ALA A 18 -13.68 -4.49 -4.16
C ALA A 18 -14.51 -4.00 -2.95
N ALA A 19 -13.84 -3.61 -1.86
CA ALA A 19 -14.51 -3.05 -0.69
C ALA A 19 -15.20 -1.70 -1.02
N TYR A 20 -14.55 -0.86 -1.81
CA TYR A 20 -15.15 0.40 -2.26
C TYR A 20 -16.37 0.17 -3.16
N GLU A 21 -16.24 -0.73 -4.13
CA GLU A 21 -17.26 -0.98 -5.14
C GLU A 21 -18.47 -1.73 -4.59
N TYR A 22 -18.25 -2.82 -3.83
CA TYR A 22 -19.31 -3.74 -3.44
C TYR A 22 -19.84 -3.52 -2.02
N ALA A 23 -19.02 -2.98 -1.12
CA ALA A 23 -19.42 -2.73 0.26
C ALA A 23 -19.65 -1.24 0.58
N GLY A 24 -19.39 -0.34 -0.39
CA GLY A 24 -19.57 1.10 -0.22
C GLY A 24 -18.61 1.73 0.78
N VAL A 25 -17.49 1.06 1.09
CA VAL A 25 -16.47 1.55 2.03
C VAL A 25 -15.76 2.76 1.40
N LYS A 26 -15.67 3.88 2.11
CA LYS A 26 -14.94 5.07 1.61
C LYS A 26 -13.43 4.91 1.67
N ALA A 27 -12.95 4.32 2.76
CA ALA A 27 -11.56 3.94 2.99
C ALA A 27 -11.48 2.91 4.12
N HIS A 28 -10.42 2.13 4.17
CA HIS A 28 -10.05 1.31 5.32
C HIS A 28 -9.41 2.15 6.44
N ASN A 29 -8.58 3.12 6.06
CA ASN A 29 -7.77 4.04 6.86
C ASN A 29 -6.72 3.42 7.80
N ASP A 30 -6.70 2.11 8.00
CA ASP A 30 -5.66 1.45 8.81
C ASP A 30 -4.93 0.31 8.06
N VAL A 31 -4.56 0.56 6.80
CA VAL A 31 -3.77 -0.39 6.00
C VAL A 31 -2.32 -0.38 6.46
N LYS A 32 -1.88 -1.48 7.09
CA LYS A 32 -0.54 -1.66 7.68
C LYS A 32 -0.19 -3.15 7.78
N PRO A 33 1.10 -3.52 7.96
CA PRO A 33 1.53 -4.91 8.04
C PRO A 33 0.77 -5.77 9.06
N GLU A 34 0.39 -5.20 10.22
CA GLU A 34 -0.32 -5.90 11.29
C GLU A 34 -1.72 -6.37 10.89
N ASN A 35 -2.33 -5.72 9.89
CA ASN A 35 -3.68 -6.03 9.41
C ASN A 35 -3.67 -6.92 8.15
N VAL A 36 -2.48 -7.37 7.72
CA VAL A 36 -2.29 -8.25 6.55
C VAL A 36 -2.03 -9.67 7.02
N LEU A 37 -2.97 -10.57 6.76
CA LEU A 37 -2.86 -11.99 7.10
C LEU A 37 -2.61 -12.85 5.85
N PHE A 38 -2.01 -14.02 6.07
CA PHE A 38 -1.82 -15.04 5.05
C PHE A 38 -2.53 -16.32 5.49
N ASP A 39 -3.32 -16.91 4.61
CA ASP A 39 -3.85 -18.24 4.85
C ASP A 39 -2.83 -19.34 4.50
N SER A 40 -3.20 -20.61 4.73
CA SER A 40 -2.35 -21.76 4.43
C SER A 40 -2.05 -21.94 2.93
N GLY A 41 -2.83 -21.30 2.06
CA GLY A 41 -2.60 -21.26 0.61
C GLY A 41 -1.73 -20.09 0.16
N GLY A 42 -1.32 -19.21 1.07
CA GLY A 42 -0.56 -18.00 0.76
C GLY A 42 -1.40 -16.88 0.16
N VAL A 43 -2.74 -16.95 0.25
CA VAL A 43 -3.63 -15.83 -0.15
C VAL A 43 -3.57 -14.75 0.92
N VAL A 44 -3.56 -13.50 0.46
CA VAL A 44 -3.48 -12.33 1.33
C VAL A 44 -4.87 -11.86 1.71
N HIS A 45 -5.09 -11.67 3.01
CA HIS A 45 -6.35 -11.16 3.56
C HIS A 45 -6.10 -9.83 4.28
N LEU A 46 -6.83 -8.79 3.90
CA LEU A 46 -6.88 -7.54 4.66
C LEU A 46 -7.94 -7.65 5.75
N THR A 47 -7.57 -7.29 6.98
CA THR A 47 -8.44 -7.40 8.15
C THR A 47 -8.61 -6.05 8.85
N ASP A 48 -9.53 -6.03 9.81
CA ASP A 48 -9.76 -4.91 10.73
C ASP A 48 -10.31 -3.61 10.09
N PHE A 49 -11.51 -3.73 9.51
CA PHE A 49 -12.28 -2.60 8.96
C PHE A 49 -12.93 -1.70 10.03
N HIS A 50 -12.48 -1.77 11.29
CA HIS A 50 -13.07 -0.97 12.36
C HIS A 50 -12.93 0.54 12.11
N ALA A 51 -11.78 0.97 11.56
CA ALA A 51 -11.49 2.36 11.26
C ALA A 51 -12.38 2.88 10.13
N ALA A 52 -12.73 2.03 9.15
CA ALA A 52 -13.65 2.37 8.08
C ALA A 52 -15.01 2.87 8.60
N ARG A 53 -15.53 2.22 9.66
CA ARG A 53 -16.83 2.58 10.26
C ARG A 53 -16.83 3.97 10.90
N ALA A 54 -15.67 4.42 11.39
CA ALA A 54 -15.53 5.73 12.03
C ALA A 54 -15.54 6.89 11.01
N ILE A 55 -15.33 6.60 9.72
CA ILE A 55 -15.41 7.60 8.64
C ILE A 55 -16.87 7.95 8.33
N ASP A 56 -17.77 6.96 8.43
CA ASP A 56 -19.18 7.14 8.15
C ASP A 56 -19.96 7.79 9.29
N VAL A 57 -19.46 7.64 10.51
CA VAL A 57 -19.93 8.42 11.66
C VAL A 57 -19.18 9.74 11.65
N THR A 58 -19.83 10.86 11.92
CA THR A 58 -19.19 12.20 11.97
C THR A 58 -18.30 12.34 13.21
N VAL A 59 -17.31 11.47 13.34
CA VAL A 59 -16.35 11.44 14.45
C VAL A 59 -15.53 12.73 14.36
N SER A 60 -15.38 13.42 15.49
CA SER A 60 -14.53 14.61 15.61
C SER A 60 -13.13 14.31 15.08
N ARG A 61 -12.55 15.24 14.31
CA ARG A 61 -11.20 15.15 13.70
C ARG A 61 -10.12 14.66 14.67
N ASP A 62 -10.21 15.01 15.95
CA ASP A 62 -9.26 14.63 17.00
C ASP A 62 -9.33 13.15 17.43
N ARG A 63 -10.27 12.37 16.88
CA ARG A 63 -10.50 10.95 17.23
C ARG A 63 -10.52 10.02 16.04
N MET A 64 -10.08 10.47 14.86
CA MET A 64 -10.04 9.60 13.68
C MET A 64 -9.07 8.41 13.95
N PRO A 65 -9.54 7.16 13.94
CA PRO A 65 -8.68 6.00 14.18
C PRO A 65 -7.71 5.81 13.00
N GLY A 66 -6.49 5.40 13.33
CA GLY A 66 -5.44 5.12 12.36
C GLY A 66 -4.07 5.01 13.02
N THR A 67 -3.10 4.51 12.26
CA THR A 67 -1.73 4.34 12.71
C THR A 67 -0.84 5.43 12.11
N PRO A 68 -0.05 6.16 12.91
CA PRO A 68 0.91 7.15 12.41
C PRO A 68 1.76 6.58 11.27
N TYR A 69 2.06 7.42 10.28
CA TYR A 69 2.79 7.08 9.05
C TYR A 69 2.03 6.22 8.01
N TYR A 70 1.00 5.47 8.41
CA TYR A 70 0.15 4.70 7.50
C TYR A 70 -1.14 5.46 7.13
N SER A 71 -1.74 6.11 8.13
CA SER A 71 -3.07 6.72 8.01
C SER A 71 -3.02 8.21 7.73
N ASP A 72 -4.12 8.75 7.20
CA ASP A 72 -4.45 10.17 7.30
C ASP A 72 -5.54 10.35 8.37
N PHE A 73 -5.58 11.54 9.00
CA PHE A 73 -6.49 11.80 10.12
C PHE A 73 -7.54 12.88 9.82
N GLU A 74 -7.31 13.72 8.80
CA GLU A 74 -8.21 14.85 8.51
C GLU A 74 -9.16 14.58 7.34
N ASN A 75 -8.60 14.12 6.23
CA ASN A 75 -9.33 13.83 5.00
C ASN A 75 -9.08 12.36 4.70
N VAL A 76 -10.08 11.52 4.97
CA VAL A 76 -9.98 10.07 4.80
C VAL A 76 -10.82 9.66 3.60
N ASP A 77 -10.15 9.11 2.59
CA ASP A 77 -10.72 8.60 1.34
C ASP A 77 -9.76 7.53 0.76
N GLU A 78 -10.01 7.05 -0.46
CA GLU A 78 -9.16 6.05 -1.12
C GLU A 78 -7.65 6.41 -1.13
N ARG A 79 -7.28 7.70 -1.14
CA ARG A 79 -5.88 8.16 -1.19
C ARG A 79 -5.18 7.99 0.16
N SER A 80 -5.94 7.85 1.24
CA SER A 80 -5.42 7.47 2.56
C SER A 80 -4.99 6.01 2.55
N ASP A 81 -5.78 5.12 1.93
CA ASP A 81 -5.42 3.71 1.79
C ASP A 81 -4.26 3.49 0.80
N VAL A 82 -4.17 4.29 -0.27
CA VAL A 82 -3.02 4.26 -1.19
C VAL A 82 -1.71 4.50 -0.45
N LYS A 83 -1.67 5.48 0.46
CA LYS A 83 -0.50 5.76 1.30
C LYS A 83 -0.19 4.59 2.24
N GLY A 84 -1.19 4.09 2.97
CA GLY A 84 -1.01 2.96 3.89
C GLY A 84 -0.52 1.69 3.18
N LEU A 85 -1.08 1.40 2.01
CA LEU A 85 -0.66 0.28 1.17
C LEU A 85 0.77 0.46 0.65
N ALA A 86 1.11 1.65 0.15
CA ALA A 86 2.46 1.93 -0.32
C ALA A 86 3.51 1.76 0.79
N ARG A 87 3.21 2.24 2.00
CA ARG A 87 4.05 2.03 3.17
C ARG A 87 4.20 0.54 3.51
N THR A 88 3.09 -0.20 3.48
CA THR A 88 3.07 -1.65 3.74
C THR A 88 3.93 -2.43 2.74
N ILE A 89 3.87 -2.07 1.44
CA ILE A 89 4.72 -2.68 0.40
C ILE A 89 6.19 -2.36 0.63
N ALA A 90 6.51 -1.10 0.98
CA ALA A 90 7.88 -0.70 1.29
C ALA A 90 8.42 -1.49 2.49
N ASP A 91 7.65 -1.59 3.58
CA ASP A 91 8.01 -2.36 4.78
C ASP A 91 8.26 -3.85 4.47
N ALA A 92 7.45 -4.45 3.59
CA ALA A 92 7.64 -5.83 3.15
C ALA A 92 8.96 -6.06 2.37
N LEU A 93 9.58 -4.99 1.85
CA LEU A 93 10.85 -5.05 1.10
C LEU A 93 12.07 -4.74 1.94
N VAL A 94 11.95 -3.73 2.80
CA VAL A 94 13.10 -3.15 3.52
C VAL A 94 13.10 -3.47 5.01
N GLY A 95 12.04 -4.12 5.50
CA GLY A 95 11.81 -4.37 6.92
C GLY A 95 11.18 -3.17 7.63
N LEU A 96 11.03 -3.32 8.95
CA LEU A 96 10.41 -2.32 9.85
C LEU A 96 11.45 -1.53 10.64
N ASP A 97 12.65 -1.38 10.07
CA ASP A 97 13.81 -0.74 10.70
C ASP A 97 13.54 0.70 11.14
N TRP A 98 12.75 1.46 10.37
CA TRP A 98 12.38 2.83 10.70
C TRP A 98 11.73 2.98 12.08
N ARG A 99 11.08 1.95 12.62
CA ARG A 99 10.48 2.00 13.97
C ARG A 99 11.52 2.23 15.06
N ASN A 100 12.78 1.89 14.79
CA ASN A 100 13.93 2.14 15.66
C ASN A 100 14.78 3.34 15.21
N ARG A 101 14.65 3.79 13.96
CA ARG A 101 15.53 4.81 13.34
C ARG A 101 14.87 6.19 13.15
N GLY A 102 13.54 6.27 13.23
CA GLY A 102 12.79 7.52 13.39
C GLY A 102 11.95 7.96 12.18
N SER A 103 12.32 7.64 10.94
CA SER A 103 11.58 8.09 9.75
C SER A 103 11.31 6.97 8.74
N PRO A 104 10.04 6.63 8.45
CA PRO A 104 9.71 5.65 7.42
C PRO A 104 10.11 6.06 6.00
N LEU A 105 10.29 7.37 5.72
CA LEU A 105 10.69 7.83 4.40
C LEU A 105 12.13 7.44 4.03
N GLU A 106 13.02 7.35 5.02
CA GLU A 106 14.42 6.95 4.81
C GLU A 106 14.54 5.52 4.28
N ASP A 107 13.64 4.64 4.72
CA ASP A 107 13.60 3.25 4.33
C ASP A 107 13.12 3.06 2.87
N ILE A 108 12.27 3.95 2.34
CA ILE A 108 11.83 3.91 0.94
C ILE A 108 13.03 4.08 -0.01
N ALA A 109 14.01 4.91 0.37
CA ALA A 109 15.20 5.14 -0.43
C ALA A 109 16.02 3.86 -0.69
N ARG A 110 15.86 2.83 0.15
CA ARG A 110 16.57 1.54 0.09
C ARG A 110 15.96 0.54 -0.89
N ILE A 111 14.74 0.80 -1.40
CA ILE A 111 14.11 -0.03 -2.43
C ILE A 111 15.00 -0.04 -3.69
N GLN A 112 15.30 -1.21 -4.24
CA GLN A 112 16.25 -1.32 -5.36
C GLN A 112 15.62 -1.04 -6.72
N SER A 113 14.36 -1.41 -6.94
CA SER A 113 13.64 -1.06 -8.19
C SER A 113 13.33 0.44 -8.20
N ALA A 114 13.84 1.13 -9.23
CA ALA A 114 13.61 2.56 -9.40
C ALA A 114 12.13 2.85 -9.68
N GLU A 115 11.51 2.00 -10.50
CA GLU A 115 10.12 2.09 -10.92
C GLU A 115 9.18 1.93 -9.73
N LEU A 116 9.41 0.92 -8.89
CA LEU A 116 8.64 0.75 -7.66
C LEU A 116 8.88 1.90 -6.69
N LYS A 117 10.13 2.33 -6.52
CA LYS A 117 10.47 3.42 -5.60
C LYS A 117 9.74 4.72 -5.98
N GLU A 118 9.72 5.08 -7.26
CA GLU A 118 9.00 6.25 -7.76
C GLU A 118 7.49 6.14 -7.48
N LEU A 119 6.91 4.96 -7.77
CA LEU A 119 5.49 4.70 -7.52
C LEU A 119 5.13 4.83 -6.03
N ILE A 120 5.96 4.27 -5.14
CA ILE A 120 5.80 4.37 -3.68
C ILE A 120 5.96 5.82 -3.20
N TYR A 121 6.94 6.57 -3.71
CA TYR A 121 7.10 7.98 -3.34
C TYR A 121 5.88 8.81 -3.71
N LYS A 122 5.34 8.64 -4.92
CA LYS A 122 4.15 9.34 -5.37
C LYS A 122 2.93 8.98 -4.51
N ALA A 123 2.77 7.70 -4.16
CA ALA A 123 1.70 7.23 -3.30
C ALA A 123 1.80 7.75 -1.85
N CYS A 124 3.01 7.99 -1.36
CA CYS A 124 3.27 8.56 -0.03
C CYS A 124 3.35 10.10 -0.02
N SER A 125 3.07 10.80 -1.14
CA SER A 125 3.23 12.26 -1.21
C SER A 125 2.44 12.97 -0.09
N PRO A 126 3.03 13.95 0.61
CA PRO A 126 2.31 14.82 1.54
C PRO A 126 1.17 15.57 0.85
N ASN A 127 1.36 15.93 -0.43
CA ASN A 127 0.31 16.50 -1.25
C ASN A 127 -0.63 15.37 -1.72
N ARG A 128 -1.78 15.23 -1.04
CA ARG A 128 -2.77 14.19 -1.33
C ARG A 128 -3.23 14.19 -2.79
N GLY A 129 -3.24 15.33 -3.47
CA GLY A 129 -3.63 15.45 -4.88
C GLY A 129 -2.67 14.76 -5.85
N GLU A 130 -1.40 14.59 -5.47
CA GLU A 130 -0.38 13.91 -6.28
C GLU A 130 -0.46 12.39 -6.19
N ARG A 131 -1.05 11.86 -5.12
CA ARG A 131 -1.22 10.43 -4.94
C ARG A 131 -2.09 9.88 -6.09
N PRO A 132 -1.76 8.71 -6.65
CA PRO A 132 -2.63 8.06 -7.63
C PRO A 132 -3.95 7.63 -6.97
N SER A 133 -4.99 7.39 -7.78
CA SER A 133 -6.15 6.62 -7.30
C SER A 133 -5.74 5.17 -7.04
N MET A 134 -6.54 4.41 -6.27
CA MET A 134 -6.23 3.01 -5.98
C MET A 134 -6.11 2.19 -7.28
N LYS A 135 -6.97 2.47 -8.27
CA LYS A 135 -6.92 1.83 -9.60
C LYS A 135 -5.62 2.13 -10.34
N ALA A 136 -5.17 3.40 -10.35
CA ALA A 136 -3.93 3.78 -11.00
C ALA A 136 -2.70 3.18 -10.28
N PHE A 137 -2.74 3.12 -8.94
CA PHE A 137 -1.71 2.49 -8.14
C PHE A 137 -1.60 0.98 -8.43
N LEU A 138 -2.73 0.27 -8.45
CA LEU A 138 -2.80 -1.15 -8.85
C LEU A 138 -2.19 -1.38 -10.24
N SER A 139 -2.59 -0.58 -11.24
CA SER A 139 -2.01 -0.68 -12.59
C SER A 139 -0.49 -0.50 -12.60
N GLY A 140 0.03 0.45 -11.81
CA GLY A 140 1.47 0.64 -11.63
C GLY A 140 2.16 -0.56 -11.00
N LEU A 141 1.58 -1.14 -9.94
CA LEU A 141 2.12 -2.35 -9.30
C LEU A 141 2.15 -3.54 -10.27
N VAL A 142 1.09 -3.73 -11.05
CA VAL A 142 1.02 -4.79 -12.07
C VAL A 142 2.09 -4.57 -13.14
N ALA A 143 2.27 -3.34 -13.63
CA ALA A 143 3.30 -3.03 -14.63
C ALA A 143 4.71 -3.41 -14.12
N VAL A 144 5.07 -2.95 -12.92
CA VAL A 144 6.36 -3.29 -12.29
C VAL A 144 6.51 -4.81 -12.10
N TYR A 145 5.44 -5.50 -11.71
CA TYR A 145 5.46 -6.96 -11.55
C TYR A 145 5.76 -7.69 -12.87
N GLN A 146 5.12 -7.29 -13.98
CA GLN A 146 5.36 -7.91 -15.28
C GLN A 146 6.78 -7.67 -15.79
N GLU A 147 7.31 -6.46 -15.60
CA GLU A 147 8.70 -6.14 -15.97
C GLU A 147 9.72 -6.92 -15.14
N SER A 148 9.42 -7.20 -13.86
CA SER A 148 10.25 -8.04 -13.00
C SER A 148 10.27 -9.52 -13.43
N GLY A 149 9.29 -9.95 -14.23
CA GLY A 149 9.19 -11.29 -14.81
C GLY A 149 9.87 -11.43 -16.18
N GLY A 150 9.90 -10.36 -16.99
CA GLY A 150 10.42 -10.37 -18.36
C GLY A 150 11.94 -10.35 -18.52
N ARG A 151 12.71 -10.13 -17.43
CA ARG A 151 14.20 -10.07 -17.51
C ARG A 151 14.91 -11.42 -17.35
N SER A 152 14.20 -12.54 -17.25
CA SER A 152 14.82 -13.87 -17.26
C SER A 152 14.85 -14.48 -18.67
N GLY A 153 15.98 -14.34 -19.36
CA GLY A 153 16.49 -15.36 -20.29
C GLY A 153 16.13 -15.25 -21.77
N THR A 154 16.92 -14.48 -22.53
CA THR A 154 17.42 -14.95 -23.83
C THR A 154 18.90 -14.59 -23.93
N PRO A 155 19.82 -15.57 -24.02
CA PRO A 155 21.17 -15.28 -24.48
C PRO A 155 21.04 -14.83 -25.93
N ARG A 156 21.55 -13.63 -26.26
CA ARG A 156 21.82 -13.29 -27.66
C ARG A 156 22.76 -14.35 -28.20
N ARG A 157 22.24 -15.27 -29.03
CA ARG A 157 23.07 -16.16 -29.82
C ARG A 157 23.98 -15.29 -30.70
N ARG A 158 25.25 -15.70 -30.72
CA ARG A 158 26.35 -15.08 -31.44
C ARG A 158 26.07 -14.95 -32.92
#